data_AF-A0A7R6PFV9-F1
#
_entry.id   AF-A0A7R6PFV9-F1
#
_cell.length_a   1.000
_cell.length_b   1.000
_cell.length_c   1.000
_cell.angle_alpha   90.00
_cell.angle_beta   90.00
_cell.angle_gamma   90.00
#
_symmetry.space_group_name_H-M   'P 1'
#
loop_
_entity.id
_entity.type
_entity.pdbx_description
1 polymer ?
#
loop_
_entity_poly.entity_id
_entity_poly.type
_entity_poly.pdbx_seq_one_letter_code
_entity_poly.pdbx_strand_id
1 'polypeptide(L)' 'MPNEHHDLIHELPEHRERIHVLKTTNNHFARLFDEYHDVTKQVEKMVGLAEPVCTQTEEALKLKRLHLKDQLFTMVKQA' A
#
# COMPACT_ATOMS: atom_id res chain seq x y z
N MET A 1 9.44 6.27 -16.14
CA MET A 1 9.01 4.91 -16.52
C MET A 1 7.94 4.49 -15.51
N PRO A 2 6.87 3.78 -15.91
CA PRO A 2 5.89 3.30 -14.92
C PRO A 2 6.62 2.38 -13.94
N ASN A 3 6.42 2.56 -12.63
CA ASN A 3 7.11 1.68 -11.68
C ASN A 3 6.57 0.26 -11.89
N GLU A 4 7.40 -0.77 -11.68
CA GLU A 4 6.87 -2.09 -11.38
C GLU A 4 6.39 -2.05 -9.92
N HIS A 5 5.14 -1.63 -9.78
CA HIS A 5 4.52 -1.27 -8.51
C HIS A 5 4.30 -2.52 -7.63
N HIS A 6 4.98 -2.59 -6.49
CA HIS A 6 4.58 -3.43 -5.33
C HIS A 6 3.31 -2.85 -4.67
N ASP A 7 2.24 -2.76 -5.46
CA ASP A 7 0.91 -2.30 -5.06
C ASP A 7 0.02 -3.47 -4.65
N LEU A 8 -1.05 -3.14 -3.92
CA LEU A 8 -2.19 -4.00 -3.60
C LEU A 8 -2.75 -4.78 -4.82
N ILE A 9 -2.57 -4.22 -6.02
CA ILE A 9 -2.90 -4.77 -7.34
C ILE A 9 -2.19 -6.10 -7.65
N HIS A 10 -0.98 -6.30 -7.13
CA HIS A 10 -0.21 -7.55 -7.24
C HIS A 10 -0.46 -8.50 -6.05
N GLU A 11 -0.72 -7.96 -4.86
CA GLU A 11 -1.09 -8.77 -3.68
C GLU A 11 -2.51 -9.36 -3.77
N LEU A 12 -3.42 -8.75 -4.55
CA LEU A 12 -4.83 -9.14 -4.70
C LEU A 12 -5.27 -9.26 -6.18
N PRO A 13 -4.76 -10.25 -6.95
CA PRO A 13 -5.08 -10.39 -8.36
C PRO A 13 -6.58 -10.61 -8.65
N GLU A 14 -7.31 -11.31 -7.78
CA GLU A 14 -8.78 -11.48 -7.88
C GLU A 14 -9.58 -10.19 -7.70
N HIS A 15 -8.98 -9.15 -7.11
CA HIS A 15 -9.66 -7.88 -6.87
C HIS A 15 -9.10 -6.75 -7.74
N ARG A 16 -8.17 -7.06 -8.65
CA ARG A 16 -7.43 -6.10 -9.46
C ARG A 16 -8.33 -5.13 -10.25
N GLU A 17 -9.41 -5.66 -10.83
CA GLU A 17 -10.41 -4.88 -11.56
C GLU A 17 -11.27 -4.00 -10.62
N ARG A 18 -11.72 -4.57 -9.50
CA ARG A 18 -12.47 -3.88 -8.42
C ARG A 18 -11.67 -2.70 -7.86
N ILE A 19 -10.37 -2.90 -7.64
CA ILE A 19 -9.38 -1.90 -7.23
C ILE A 19 -9.25 -0.79 -8.29
N HIS A 20 -9.20 -1.14 -9.58
CA HIS A 20 -9.09 -0.16 -10.67
C HIS A 20 -10.37 0.69 -10.83
N VAL A 21 -11.54 0.08 -10.68
CA VAL A 21 -12.83 0.79 -10.62
C VAL A 21 -12.86 1.71 -9.42
N LEU A 22 -12.57 1.23 -8.21
CA LEU A 22 -12.52 2.04 -6.98
C LEU A 22 -11.52 3.19 -7.06
N LYS A 23 -10.34 2.99 -7.66
CA LYS A 23 -9.35 4.06 -7.87
C LYS A 23 -9.85 5.17 -8.79
N THR A 24 -10.81 4.87 -9.69
CA THR A 24 -11.45 5.83 -10.59
C THR A 24 -12.70 6.46 -9.99
N THR A 25 -13.54 5.69 -9.30
CA THR A 25 -14.84 6.15 -8.77
C THR A 25 -14.77 6.72 -7.35
N ASN A 26 -13.78 6.31 -6.55
CA ASN A 26 -13.66 6.67 -5.14
C ASN A 26 -12.32 7.38 -4.86
N ASN A 27 -12.38 8.70 -4.74
CA ASN A 27 -11.23 9.55 -4.41
C ASN A 27 -10.58 9.23 -3.05
N HIS A 28 -11.32 8.66 -2.09
CA HIS A 28 -10.76 8.25 -0.80
C HIS A 28 -9.88 7.00 -0.96
N PHE A 29 -10.35 6.03 -1.74
CA PHE A 29 -9.57 4.84 -2.09
C PHE A 29 -8.29 5.22 -2.87
N ALA A 30 -8.40 6.14 -3.85
CA ALA A 30 -7.27 6.63 -4.61
C ALA A 30 -6.15 7.24 -3.72
N ARG A 31 -6.52 8.01 -2.69
CA ARG A 31 -5.55 8.57 -1.72
C ARG A 31 -4.92 7.50 -0.82
N LEU A 32 -5.72 6.59 -0.26
CA LEU A 32 -5.21 5.49 0.58
C LEU A 32 -4.24 4.57 -0.20
N PHE A 33 -4.49 4.40 -1.49
CA PHE A 33 -3.65 3.62 -2.39
C PHE A 33 -2.29 4.30 -2.64
N ASP A 34 -2.29 5.62 -2.86
CA ASP A 34 -1.08 6.42 -3.03
C ASP A 34 -0.23 6.46 -1.74
N GLU A 35 -0.88 6.63 -0.58
CA GLU A 35 -0.19 6.55 0.73
C GLU A 35 0.34 5.14 1.02
N TYR A 36 -0.37 4.07 0.63
CA TYR A 36 0.15 2.69 0.73
C TYR A 36 1.40 2.48 -0.12
N HIS A 37 1.42 3.01 -1.34
CA HIS A 37 2.57 2.91 -2.23
C HIS A 37 3.77 3.67 -1.69
N ASP A 38 3.60 4.91 -1.23
CA ASP A 38 4.70 5.70 -0.67
C ASP A 38 5.24 5.09 0.64
N VAL A 39 4.35 4.66 1.56
CA VAL A 39 4.77 3.97 2.80
C VAL A 39 5.52 2.68 2.49
N THR A 40 5.04 1.85 1.55
CA THR A 40 5.73 0.61 1.16
C THR A 40 7.10 0.90 0.56
N LYS A 41 7.19 1.89 -0.33
CA LYS A 41 8.44 2.33 -0.96
C LYS A 41 9.41 2.96 0.03
N GLN A 42 8.92 3.64 1.08
CA GLN A 42 9.75 4.13 2.19
C GLN A 42 10.29 2.97 3.03
N VAL A 43 9.48 1.94 3.35
CA VAL A 43 9.95 0.74 4.06
C VAL A 43 11.01 0.01 3.26
N GLU A 44 10.76 -0.27 1.97
CA GLU A 44 11.72 -0.96 1.10
C GLU A 44 13.03 -0.16 0.95
N LYS A 45 12.95 1.17 0.85
CA LYS A 45 14.13 2.04 0.82
C LYS A 45 14.87 2.09 2.14
N MET A 46 14.18 2.04 3.29
CA MET A 46 14.82 1.96 4.60
C MET A 46 15.54 0.63 4.79
N VAL A 47 14.84 -0.50 4.57
CA VAL A 47 15.40 -1.85 4.67
C VAL A 47 16.52 -2.09 3.65
N GLY A 48 16.47 -1.44 2.49
CA GLY A 48 17.52 -1.52 1.46
C GLY A 48 18.75 -0.62 1.69
N LEU A 49 18.69 0.36 2.61
CA LEU A 49 19.83 1.24 2.96
C LEU A 49 20.37 1.00 4.38
N ALA A 50 19.57 0.41 5.27
CA ALA A 50 19.93 0.18 6.65
C ALA A 50 20.18 -1.32 6.92
N GLU A 51 21.41 -1.65 7.33
CA GLU A 51 21.67 -2.85 8.13
C GLU A 51 20.72 -2.91 9.34
N PRO A 52 20.38 -4.10 9.87
CA PRO A 52 19.12 -4.34 10.59
C PRO A 52 19.02 -3.63 11.95
N VAL A 53 18.64 -2.35 11.90
CA VAL A 53 18.22 -1.56 13.06
C VAL A 53 16.71 -1.53 13.15
N CYS A 54 16.17 -2.20 14.17
CA CYS A 54 14.78 -2.04 14.61
C CYS A 54 14.55 -0.60 15.11
N THR A 55 14.35 0.32 14.17
CA THR A 55 13.98 1.70 14.48
C THR A 55 12.48 1.79 14.66
N GLN A 56 12.04 2.60 15.63
CA GLN A 56 10.61 2.88 15.85
C GLN A 56 9.91 3.40 14.58
N THR A 57 10.66 4.04 13.68
CA THR A 57 10.20 4.49 12.35
C THR A 57 9.79 3.31 11.45
N GLU A 58 10.57 2.23 11.40
CA GLU A 58 10.24 1.07 10.56
C GLU A 58 9.04 0.31 11.12
N GLU A 59 8.93 0.16 12.45
CA GLU A 59 7.73 -0.40 13.09
C GLU A 59 6.48 0.47 12.83
N ALA A 60 6.60 1.80 12.96
CA ALA A 60 5.51 2.72 12.68
C ALA A 60 5.08 2.68 11.19
N LEU A 61 6.03 2.52 10.26
CA LEU A 61 5.74 2.34 8.84
C LEU A 61 5.14 0.97 8.52
N LYS A 62 5.57 -0.12 9.19
CA LYS A 62 4.93 -1.44 9.12
C LYS A 62 3.49 -1.40 9.64
N LEU A 63 3.24 -0.72 10.76
CA LEU A 63 1.90 -0.48 11.31
C LEU A 63 1.04 0.36 10.35
N LYS A 64 1.58 1.43 9.76
CA LYS A 64 0.90 2.18 8.69
C LYS A 64 0.58 1.30 7.49
N ARG A 65 1.55 0.54 6.97
CA ARG A 65 1.33 -0.39 5.83
C ARG A 65 0.21 -1.37 6.15
N LEU A 66 0.17 -1.92 7.35
CA LEU A 66 -0.89 -2.85 7.79
C LEU A 66 -2.26 -2.16 7.84
N HIS A 67 -2.39 -0.99 8.49
CA HIS A 67 -3.66 -0.23 8.55
C HIS A 67 -4.13 0.26 7.18
N LEU A 68 -3.22 0.67 6.29
CA LEU A 68 -3.56 1.08 4.93
C LEU A 68 -4.03 -0.13 4.11
N LYS A 69 -3.35 -1.29 4.22
CA LYS A 69 -3.78 -2.54 3.59
C LYS A 69 -5.18 -2.96 4.08
N ASP A 70 -5.44 -2.88 5.38
CA ASP A 70 -6.72 -3.29 5.97
C ASP A 70 -7.89 -2.38 5.55
N GLN A 71 -7.68 -1.06 5.52
CA GLN A 71 -8.66 -0.11 4.98
C GLN A 71 -8.94 -0.35 3.49
N LEU A 72 -7.89 -0.52 2.68
CA LEU A 72 -8.03 -0.79 1.25
C LEU A 72 -8.76 -2.13 1.01
N PHE A 73 -8.42 -3.19 1.74
CA PHE A 73 -9.08 -4.48 1.67
C PHE A 73 -10.55 -4.41 2.12
N THR A 74 -10.84 -3.66 3.18
CA THR A 74 -12.20 -3.40 3.65
C THR A 74 -13.04 -2.68 2.60
N MET A 75 -12.51 -1.63 1.96
CA MET A 75 -13.21 -0.93 0.87
C MET A 75 -13.44 -1.84 -0.36
N VAL A 76 -12.44 -2.64 -0.73
CA VAL A 76 -12.53 -3.62 -1.83
C VAL A 76 -13.54 -4.74 -1.56
N LYS A 77 -13.78 -5.07 -0.29
CA LYS A 77 -14.72 -6.09 0.17
C LYS A 77 -16.14 -5.56 0.44
N GLN A 78 -16.29 -4.25 0.66
CA GLN A 78 -17.58 -3.58 0.89
C GLN A 78 -18.22 -3.03 -0.41
N ALA A 79 -17.43 -2.80 -1.45
CA ALA A 79 -17.89 -2.56 -2.83
C ALA A 79 -18.00 -3.88 -3.59
#